data_AF-A0A9E0NDV9-F1
#
_entry.id   AF-A0A9E0NDV9-F1
#
_cell.length_a   1.000
_cell.length_b   1.000
_cell.length_c   1.000
_cell.angle_alpha   90.00
_cell.angle_beta   90.00
_cell.angle_gamma   90.00
#
_symmetry.space_group_name_H-M   'P 1'
#
loop_
_entity.id
_entity.type
_entity.pdbx_description
1 polymer ?
#
loop_
_entity_poly.entity_id
_entity_poly.type
_entity_poly.pdbx_seq_one_letter_code
_entity_poly.pdbx_strand_id
1 'polypeptide(L)'
;MRAWGFVWMVLPVLVGSALFVSASAASASAAPTQPLGRLTFELAALEHPAFSLSGLRLHWLPGGDAELEVARVQVGARHFERLRLSCPGMVWTAERWACQNGTLALADSGPLPLHLEWQAAARRLILTLQGEDVGRLRAVVPELSGWQLAGRFLARAALDARQITLRLEVQRGAFSDAAGERAGENITATLQATASRQKTGWQWQTTLESPEGGWYVAPWYRSGAMRLSAAGLLGASHLTVQQAQWQLDGLGTLSGRVYWQLPQAERPGG
;
A
#
# COMPACT_ATOMS: atom_id res chain seq x y z
N MET A 1 36.18 -24.43 -4.23
CA MET A 1 37.31 -24.61 -5.16
C MET A 1 37.42 -23.36 -6.03
N ARG A 2 38.62 -22.76 -6.09
CA ARG A 2 39.08 -21.60 -6.91
C ARG A 2 38.38 -20.25 -6.58
N ALA A 3 38.92 -19.32 -5.80
CA ALA A 3 40.28 -18.75 -5.68
C ALA A 3 40.76 -18.05 -6.96
N TRP A 4 40.58 -16.73 -7.03
CA TRP A 4 41.30 -15.81 -7.90
C TRP A 4 41.92 -14.73 -7.02
N GLY A 5 43.24 -14.78 -6.90
CA GLY A 5 44.08 -13.70 -6.40
C GLY A 5 45.10 -13.35 -7.48
N PHE A 6 45.46 -12.07 -7.57
CA PHE A 6 46.66 -11.50 -8.21
C PHE A 6 46.63 -10.02 -7.79
N VAL A 7 47.30 -9.57 -6.73
CA VAL A 7 48.75 -9.33 -6.56
C VAL A 7 49.33 -8.59 -7.76
N TRP A 8 49.58 -7.28 -7.59
CA TRP A 8 50.75 -6.60 -8.12
C TRP A 8 51.25 -5.57 -7.09
N MET A 9 52.56 -5.62 -6.86
CA MET A 9 53.34 -4.93 -5.85
C MET A 9 54.54 -4.29 -6.57
N VAL A 10 54.99 -3.12 -6.08
CA VAL A 10 56.32 -2.48 -6.20
C VAL A 10 56.70 -1.66 -7.46
N LEU A 11 56.85 -0.33 -7.25
CA LEU A 11 57.93 0.66 -7.55
C LEU A 11 59.10 0.28 -8.51
N PRO A 12 59.89 1.21 -9.14
CA PRO A 12 60.40 2.48 -8.54
C PRO A 12 60.72 3.72 -9.47
N VAL A 13 60.98 4.86 -8.80
CA VAL A 13 61.99 5.95 -8.98
C VAL A 13 62.43 6.42 -10.39
N LEU A 14 62.33 7.75 -10.62
CA LEU A 14 63.28 8.64 -11.35
C LEU A 14 62.94 10.10 -10.96
N VAL A 15 63.72 10.76 -10.09
CA VAL A 15 64.80 11.75 -10.36
C VAL A 15 64.42 12.86 -11.34
N GLY A 16 64.44 14.10 -10.83
CA GLY A 16 65.11 15.21 -11.52
C GLY A 16 64.23 16.40 -11.97
N SER A 17 64.67 17.58 -11.55
CA SER A 17 64.53 18.88 -12.21
C SER A 17 63.48 19.84 -11.63
N ALA A 18 64.01 20.78 -10.85
CA ALA A 18 63.36 22.03 -10.49
C ALA A 18 63.22 22.93 -11.73
N LEU A 19 61.99 23.40 -12.00
CA LEU A 19 61.73 24.55 -12.87
C LEU A 19 60.50 25.31 -12.33
N PHE A 20 60.69 26.60 -12.13
CA PHE A 20 59.71 27.64 -11.81
C PHE A 20 58.53 27.64 -12.79
N VAL A 21 57.28 27.64 -12.32
CA VAL A 21 56.14 28.32 -12.99
C VAL A 21 55.06 28.71 -11.96
N SER A 22 54.89 30.02 -11.80
CA SER A 22 53.64 30.79 -11.56
C SER A 22 52.54 30.24 -10.65
N ALA A 23 52.33 30.92 -9.51
CA ALA A 23 51.09 30.85 -8.75
C ALA A 23 49.95 31.56 -9.52
N SER A 24 49.23 30.81 -10.36
CA SER A 24 47.95 31.25 -10.90
C SER A 24 46.89 31.07 -9.81
N ALA A 25 46.30 32.16 -9.34
CA ALA A 25 45.08 32.14 -8.55
C ALA A 25 43.98 31.49 -9.39
N ALA A 26 43.75 30.19 -9.19
CA ALA A 26 42.64 29.47 -9.79
C ALA A 26 41.34 30.02 -9.16
N SER A 27 40.68 30.92 -9.89
CA SER A 27 39.29 31.26 -9.61
C SER A 27 38.49 29.97 -9.72
N ALA A 28 38.04 29.44 -8.59
CA ALA A 28 37.07 28.36 -8.55
C ALA A 28 35.78 28.91 -9.16
N SER A 29 35.61 28.70 -10.46
CA SER A 29 34.32 28.85 -11.12
C SER A 29 33.39 27.84 -10.47
N ALA A 30 32.52 28.33 -9.59
CA ALA A 30 31.36 27.58 -9.15
C ALA A 30 30.62 27.15 -10.42
N ALA A 31 30.64 25.84 -10.70
CA ALA A 31 29.88 25.30 -11.81
C ALA A 31 28.42 25.74 -11.63
N PRO A 32 27.76 26.29 -12.67
CA PRO A 32 26.36 26.64 -12.56
C PRO A 32 25.59 25.38 -12.19
N THR A 33 25.03 25.34 -10.98
CA THR A 33 24.09 24.30 -10.57
C THR A 33 22.84 24.50 -11.42
N GLN A 34 22.82 23.91 -12.61
CA GLN A 34 21.63 23.96 -13.45
C GLN A 34 20.50 23.29 -12.67
N PRO A 35 19.34 23.96 -12.53
CA PRO A 35 18.19 23.33 -11.92
C PRO A 35 17.89 22.08 -12.74
N LEU A 36 17.83 20.93 -12.08
CA LEU A 36 17.40 19.69 -12.71
C LEU A 36 16.07 19.95 -13.41
N GLY A 37 16.09 19.87 -14.74
CA GLY A 37 14.90 19.99 -15.55
C GLY A 37 13.89 18.89 -15.23
N ARG A 38 12.67 19.01 -15.74
CA ARG A 38 11.64 17.97 -15.59
C ARG A 38 12.19 16.63 -16.09
N LEU A 39 12.31 15.66 -15.20
CA LEU A 39 12.72 14.30 -15.55
C LEU A 39 11.46 13.44 -15.65
N THR A 40 11.28 12.76 -16.78
CA THR A 40 10.18 11.81 -16.99
C THR A 40 10.75 10.42 -17.14
N PHE A 41 10.22 9.49 -16.35
CA PHE A 41 10.49 8.07 -16.45
C PHE A 41 9.21 7.36 -16.86
N GLU A 42 9.30 6.50 -17.86
CA GLU A 42 8.17 5.71 -18.35
C GLU A 42 8.52 4.23 -18.30
N LEU A 43 7.58 3.44 -17.79
CA LEU A 43 7.66 1.98 -17.77
C LEU A 43 6.37 1.43 -18.37
N ALA A 44 6.52 0.71 -19.48
CA ALA A 44 5.39 0.18 -20.24
C ALA A 44 4.54 -0.78 -19.40
N ALA A 45 5.18 -1.74 -18.72
CA ALA A 45 4.52 -2.70 -17.84
C ALA A 45 5.48 -3.23 -16.77
N LEU A 46 4.91 -3.68 -15.65
CA LEU A 46 5.59 -4.43 -14.60
C LEU A 46 4.67 -5.55 -14.14
N GLU A 47 5.18 -6.79 -14.23
CA GLU A 47 4.49 -8.00 -13.79
C GLU A 47 5.04 -8.47 -12.45
N HIS A 48 4.16 -8.70 -11.47
CA HIS A 48 4.51 -9.22 -10.15
C HIS A 48 3.50 -10.31 -9.72
N PRO A 49 3.89 -11.35 -8.94
CA PRO A 49 2.96 -12.43 -8.55
C PRO A 49 1.70 -11.99 -7.79
N ALA A 50 1.69 -10.79 -7.22
CA ALA A 50 0.55 -10.23 -6.49
C ALA A 50 -0.20 -9.12 -7.25
N PHE A 51 0.41 -8.53 -8.29
CA PHE A 51 -0.16 -7.42 -9.04
C PHE A 51 0.53 -7.26 -10.39
N SER A 52 -0.17 -6.67 -11.36
CA SER A 52 0.46 -6.15 -12.58
C SER A 52 0.12 -4.67 -12.74
N LEU A 53 0.99 -3.93 -13.41
CA LEU A 53 0.73 -2.52 -13.74
C LEU A 53 1.19 -2.21 -15.15
N SER A 54 0.51 -1.27 -15.81
CA SER A 54 0.88 -0.80 -17.14
C SER A 54 0.70 0.70 -17.28
N GLY A 55 1.48 1.28 -18.19
CA GLY A 55 1.51 2.72 -18.45
C GLY A 55 1.93 3.52 -17.23
N LEU A 56 3.01 3.09 -16.56
CA LEU A 56 3.59 3.83 -15.44
C LEU A 56 4.37 5.02 -15.99
N ARG A 57 4.03 6.21 -15.53
CA ARG A 57 4.74 7.45 -15.84
C ARG A 57 5.05 8.18 -14.55
N LEU A 58 6.31 8.55 -14.38
CA LEU A 58 6.79 9.27 -13.22
C LEU A 58 7.41 10.58 -13.69
N HIS A 59 6.82 11.69 -13.25
CA HIS A 59 7.26 13.03 -13.56
C HIS A 59 7.88 13.64 -12.30
N TRP A 60 9.16 13.96 -12.35
CA TRP A 60 9.80 14.81 -11.36
C TRP A 60 9.69 16.26 -11.77
N LEU A 61 9.13 17.06 -10.87
CA LEU A 61 8.97 18.50 -11.04
C LEU A 61 10.13 19.24 -10.39
N PRO A 62 10.51 20.42 -10.93
CA PRO A 62 11.44 21.31 -10.26
C PRO A 62 10.93 21.63 -8.84
N GLY A 63 11.79 21.50 -7.82
CA GLY A 63 11.41 21.69 -6.42
C GLY A 63 11.26 20.39 -5.61
N GLY A 64 11.38 19.23 -6.26
CA GLY A 64 11.38 17.93 -5.57
C GLY A 64 10.01 17.26 -5.47
N ASP A 65 8.98 17.84 -6.07
CA ASP A 65 7.68 17.21 -6.20
C ASP A 65 7.72 16.11 -7.25
N ALA A 66 6.94 15.06 -7.04
CA ALA A 66 6.80 13.95 -7.97
C ALA A 66 5.33 13.66 -8.25
N GLU A 67 5.02 13.40 -9.52
CA GLU A 67 3.73 12.86 -9.94
C GLU A 67 3.93 11.47 -10.54
N LEU A 68 3.28 10.48 -9.96
CA LEU A 68 3.22 9.13 -10.49
C LEU A 68 1.83 8.88 -11.06
N GLU A 69 1.77 8.53 -12.33
CA GLU A 69 0.56 8.06 -12.99
C GLU A 69 0.72 6.59 -13.36
N VAL A 70 -0.34 5.83 -13.16
CA VAL A 70 -0.42 4.44 -13.60
C VAL A 70 -1.73 4.26 -14.34
N ALA A 71 -1.63 3.94 -15.63
CA ALA A 71 -2.80 3.79 -16.49
C ALA A 71 -3.72 2.67 -16.01
N ARG A 72 -3.12 1.51 -15.66
CA ARG A 72 -3.85 0.36 -15.13
C ARG A 72 -3.04 -0.36 -14.06
N VAL A 73 -3.70 -0.74 -12.98
CA VAL A 73 -3.17 -1.65 -11.95
C VAL A 73 -4.14 -2.80 -11.79
N GLN A 74 -3.64 -4.03 -11.83
CA GLN A 74 -4.41 -5.22 -11.51
C GLN A 74 -3.90 -5.83 -10.21
N VAL A 75 -4.80 -6.10 -9.27
CA VAL A 75 -4.50 -6.80 -8.01
C VAL A 75 -5.50 -7.94 -7.86
N GLY A 76 -5.06 -9.18 -8.09
CA GLY A 76 -5.97 -10.33 -8.19
C GLY A 76 -6.98 -10.13 -9.32
N ALA A 77 -8.27 -10.19 -8.98
CA ALA A 77 -9.39 -9.95 -9.92
C ALA A 77 -9.78 -8.47 -10.06
N ARG A 78 -9.12 -7.56 -9.33
CA ARG A 78 -9.47 -6.14 -9.32
C ARG A 78 -8.63 -5.36 -10.32
N HIS A 79 -9.27 -4.42 -10.99
CA HIS A 79 -8.63 -3.50 -11.91
C HIS A 79 -8.88 -2.07 -11.44
N PHE A 80 -7.79 -1.32 -11.31
CA PHE A 80 -7.81 0.11 -11.06
C PHE A 80 -7.31 0.80 -12.31
N GLU A 81 -7.96 1.89 -12.68
CA GLU A 81 -7.58 2.68 -13.85
C GLU A 81 -7.29 4.13 -13.45
N ARG A 82 -6.38 4.76 -14.19
CA ARG A 82 -6.03 6.17 -14.03
C ARG A 82 -5.69 6.52 -12.57
N LEU A 83 -4.79 5.75 -11.98
CA LEU A 83 -4.26 6.04 -10.65
C LEU A 83 -3.27 7.19 -10.77
N ARG A 84 -3.50 8.27 -10.01
CA ARG A 84 -2.56 9.39 -9.91
C ARG A 84 -2.16 9.61 -8.47
N LEU A 85 -0.86 9.57 -8.22
CA LEU A 85 -0.22 9.87 -6.96
C LEU A 85 0.54 11.20 -7.12
N SER A 86 0.13 12.22 -6.38
CA SER A 86 0.89 13.47 -6.26
C SER A 86 1.65 13.46 -4.93
N CYS A 87 2.96 13.69 -5.00
CA CYS A 87 3.88 13.62 -3.87
C CYS A 87 4.70 14.90 -3.77
N PRO A 88 4.22 15.89 -3.00
CA PRO A 88 5.01 17.09 -2.73
C PRO A 88 6.23 16.75 -1.87
N GLY A 89 7.40 17.28 -2.22
CA GLY A 89 8.65 17.06 -1.50
C GLY A 89 9.05 15.59 -1.36
N MET A 90 9.02 14.84 -2.47
CA MET A 90 9.37 13.42 -2.48
C MET A 90 10.85 13.24 -2.08
N VAL A 91 11.09 12.40 -1.08
CA VAL A 91 12.45 11.98 -0.71
C VAL A 91 12.78 10.71 -1.46
N TRP A 92 13.84 10.74 -2.28
CA TRP A 92 14.31 9.58 -3.04
C TRP A 92 15.81 9.37 -2.83
N THR A 93 16.16 8.31 -2.10
CA THR A 93 17.54 7.85 -1.93
C THR A 93 17.67 6.39 -2.36
N ALA A 94 18.90 5.87 -2.38
CA ALA A 94 19.15 4.44 -2.63
C ALA A 94 18.49 3.53 -1.57
N GLU A 95 18.26 4.05 -0.35
CA GLU A 95 17.76 3.27 0.78
C GLU A 95 16.26 3.45 1.01
N ARG A 96 15.72 4.63 0.68
CA ARG A 96 14.36 5.02 1.05
C ARG A 96 13.70 5.89 0.00
N TRP A 97 12.47 5.56 -0.35
CA TRP A 97 11.56 6.48 -1.06
C TRP A 97 10.41 6.84 -0.13
N ALA A 98 10.17 8.13 0.08
CA ALA A 98 9.13 8.57 1.01
C ALA A 98 8.35 9.76 0.48
N CYS A 99 7.04 9.72 0.71
CA CYS A 99 6.06 10.74 0.37
C CYS A 99 5.16 10.93 1.58
N GLN A 100 5.32 12.05 2.28
CA GLN A 100 4.66 12.26 3.58
C GLN A 100 3.26 12.85 3.49
N ASN A 101 3.06 13.77 2.54
CA ASN A 101 1.82 14.52 2.36
C ASN A 101 1.26 14.27 0.95
N GLY A 102 1.26 13.01 0.53
CA GLY A 102 0.81 12.61 -0.79
C GLY A 102 -0.71 12.64 -0.93
N THR A 103 -1.19 12.67 -2.17
CA THR A 103 -2.59 12.44 -2.49
C THR A 103 -2.73 11.39 -3.57
N LEU A 104 -3.64 10.44 -3.36
CA LEU A 104 -4.02 9.40 -4.32
C LEU A 104 -5.37 9.74 -4.90
N ALA A 105 -5.42 9.98 -6.20
CA ALA A 105 -6.66 9.99 -6.95
C ALA A 105 -6.80 8.66 -7.67
N LEU A 106 -7.95 8.00 -7.50
CA LEU A 106 -8.36 6.89 -8.36
C LEU A 106 -9.57 7.36 -9.16
N ALA A 107 -9.49 7.35 -10.51
CA ALA A 107 -10.59 7.67 -11.43
C ALA A 107 -11.66 8.65 -10.89
N ASP A 108 -12.77 8.13 -10.36
CA ASP A 108 -13.96 8.90 -9.94
C ASP A 108 -14.03 9.14 -8.42
N SER A 109 -12.94 8.85 -7.72
CA SER A 109 -12.78 9.12 -6.29
C SER A 109 -11.98 10.39 -6.08
N GLY A 110 -12.49 11.27 -5.23
CA GLY A 110 -11.76 12.46 -4.81
C GLY A 110 -10.40 12.11 -4.18
N PRO A 111 -9.45 13.06 -4.15
CA PRO A 111 -8.08 12.80 -3.71
C PRO A 111 -8.05 12.30 -2.26
N LEU A 112 -7.38 11.19 -2.02
CA LEU A 112 -7.21 10.58 -0.72
C LEU A 112 -5.82 10.89 -0.16
N PRO A 113 -5.72 11.60 0.99
CA PRO A 113 -4.43 11.81 1.64
C PRO A 113 -3.74 10.49 1.97
N LEU A 114 -2.44 10.44 1.69
CA LEU A 114 -1.62 9.28 2.00
C LEU A 114 -0.21 9.63 2.43
N HIS A 115 0.36 8.69 3.17
CA HIS A 115 1.78 8.58 3.40
C HIS A 115 2.27 7.27 2.80
N LEU A 116 3.35 7.34 2.02
CA LEU A 116 3.99 6.19 1.39
C LEU A 116 5.46 6.18 1.75
N GLU A 117 5.96 5.01 2.15
CA GLU A 117 7.37 4.78 2.36
C GLU A 117 7.79 3.41 1.81
N TRP A 118 8.80 3.41 0.95
CA TRP A 118 9.51 2.22 0.51
C TRP A 118 10.89 2.17 1.18
N GLN A 119 11.21 1.04 1.78
CA GLN A 119 12.50 0.76 2.41
C GLN A 119 13.22 -0.31 1.61
N ALA A 120 14.30 0.06 0.91
CA ALA A 120 14.99 -0.82 -0.04
C ALA A 120 15.64 -2.03 0.65
N ALA A 121 16.33 -1.80 1.78
CA ALA A 121 17.01 -2.85 2.53
C ALA A 121 16.02 -3.92 3.06
N ALA A 122 14.86 -3.48 3.56
CA ALA A 122 13.82 -4.37 4.05
C ALA A 122 12.89 -4.90 2.95
N ARG A 123 12.97 -4.35 1.73
CA ARG A 123 12.01 -4.56 0.63
C ARG A 123 10.57 -4.42 1.11
N ARG A 124 10.34 -3.36 1.89
CA ARG A 124 9.10 -3.14 2.62
C ARG A 124 8.43 -1.86 2.14
N LEU A 125 7.16 -1.97 1.79
CA LEU A 125 6.27 -0.86 1.49
C LEU A 125 5.38 -0.59 2.69
N ILE A 126 5.30 0.65 3.11
CA ILE A 126 4.37 1.13 4.14
C ILE A 126 3.45 2.13 3.47
N LEU A 127 2.14 1.91 3.61
CA LEU A 127 1.09 2.80 3.13
C LEU A 127 0.22 3.19 4.30
N THR A 128 -0.02 4.49 4.47
CA THR A 128 -1.04 5.01 5.35
C THR A 128 -2.02 5.80 4.52
N LEU A 129 -3.31 5.51 4.64
CA LEU A 129 -4.41 6.26 4.04
C LEU A 129 -5.26 6.82 5.17
N GLN A 130 -5.70 8.06 5.03
CA GLN A 130 -6.64 8.65 5.99
C GLN A 130 -7.71 9.44 5.25
N GLY A 131 -8.91 9.43 5.79
CA GLY A 131 -10.02 10.16 5.20
C GLY A 131 -11.09 10.51 6.22
N GLU A 132 -11.75 11.64 5.98
CA GLU A 132 -12.89 12.09 6.76
C GLU A 132 -14.17 11.30 6.44
N ASP A 133 -14.15 10.56 5.33
CA ASP A 133 -15.28 9.79 4.83
C ASP A 133 -14.81 8.42 4.32
N VAL A 134 -15.19 7.37 5.03
CA VAL A 134 -14.93 5.96 4.71
C VAL A 134 -15.65 5.54 3.41
N GLY A 135 -16.66 6.29 2.95
CA GLY A 135 -17.25 6.14 1.63
C GLY A 135 -16.22 6.25 0.50
N ARG A 136 -15.10 6.94 0.72
CA ARG A 136 -13.98 6.99 -0.24
C ARG A 136 -13.29 5.64 -0.43
N LEU A 137 -13.39 4.71 0.53
CA LEU A 137 -12.85 3.36 0.37
C LEU A 137 -13.59 2.55 -0.69
N ARG A 138 -14.80 2.95 -1.12
CA ARG A 138 -15.53 2.30 -2.23
C ARG A 138 -14.73 2.30 -3.53
N ALA A 139 -13.85 3.28 -3.71
CA ALA A 139 -12.95 3.36 -4.86
C ALA A 139 -11.85 2.29 -4.83
N VAL A 140 -11.52 1.77 -3.64
CA VAL A 140 -10.47 0.78 -3.42
C VAL A 140 -11.09 -0.62 -3.20
N VAL A 141 -12.35 -0.67 -2.77
CA VAL A 141 -13.11 -1.87 -2.44
C VAL A 141 -14.46 -1.83 -3.16
N PRO A 142 -14.52 -2.28 -4.43
CA PRO A 142 -15.73 -2.22 -5.25
C PRO A 142 -16.93 -2.98 -4.68
N GLU A 143 -16.70 -3.97 -3.82
CA GLU A 143 -17.74 -4.71 -3.10
C GLU A 143 -18.55 -3.80 -2.16
N LEU A 144 -18.03 -2.61 -1.85
CA LEU A 144 -18.71 -1.56 -1.08
C LEU A 144 -19.55 -0.62 -1.98
N SER A 145 -19.58 -0.82 -3.30
CA SER A 145 -20.31 0.07 -4.23
C SER A 145 -21.81 0.13 -3.97
N GLY A 146 -22.43 -0.93 -3.44
CA GLY A 146 -23.85 -0.94 -3.03
C GLY A 146 -24.12 -0.32 -1.66
N TRP A 147 -23.09 0.10 -0.94
CA TRP A 147 -23.19 0.60 0.42
C TRP A 147 -22.99 2.12 0.47
N GLN A 148 -23.86 2.79 1.21
CA GLN A 148 -23.61 4.14 1.69
C GLN A 148 -22.76 4.01 2.94
N LEU A 149 -21.59 4.62 2.96
CA LEU A 149 -20.70 4.58 4.10
C LEU A 149 -20.36 6.01 4.51
N ALA A 150 -20.17 6.21 5.81
CA ALA A 150 -19.72 7.48 6.37
C ALA A 150 -18.81 7.24 7.58
N GLY A 151 -18.09 8.28 7.98
CA GLY A 151 -17.21 8.26 9.14
C GLY A 151 -15.74 8.41 8.77
N ARG A 152 -14.91 8.65 9.77
CA ARG A 152 -13.48 8.86 9.58
C ARG A 152 -12.74 7.55 9.59
N PHE A 153 -11.65 7.47 8.85
CA PHE A 153 -10.80 6.30 8.88
C PHE A 153 -9.31 6.62 8.81
N LEU A 154 -8.53 5.71 9.38
CA LEU A 154 -7.08 5.61 9.23
C LEU A 154 -6.74 4.16 8.91
N ALA A 155 -6.20 3.92 7.72
CA ALA A 155 -5.74 2.62 7.30
C ALA A 155 -4.22 2.64 7.17
N ARG A 156 -3.54 1.66 7.77
CA ARG A 156 -2.10 1.45 7.61
C ARG A 156 -1.84 0.03 7.15
N ALA A 157 -1.14 -0.11 6.04
CA ALA A 157 -0.67 -1.37 5.52
C ALA A 157 0.86 -1.40 5.48
N ALA A 158 1.46 -2.52 5.86
CA ALA A 158 2.86 -2.80 5.59
C ALA A 158 2.96 -4.10 4.80
N LEU A 159 3.71 -4.07 3.71
CA LEU A 159 3.83 -5.19 2.77
C LEU A 159 5.31 -5.46 2.52
N ASP A 160 5.70 -6.72 2.64
CA ASP A 160 6.97 -7.23 2.14
C ASP A 160 6.76 -8.56 1.40
N ALA A 161 7.84 -9.19 0.95
CA ALA A 161 7.77 -10.41 0.15
C ALA A 161 7.11 -11.61 0.88
N ARG A 162 7.02 -11.57 2.22
CA ARG A 162 6.55 -12.68 3.05
C ARG A 162 5.34 -12.33 3.91
N GLN A 163 5.12 -11.06 4.21
CA GLN A 163 4.10 -10.65 5.15
C GLN A 163 3.35 -9.41 4.66
N ILE A 164 2.05 -9.41 4.92
CA ILE A 164 1.17 -8.26 4.83
C ILE A 164 0.61 -8.02 6.23
N THR A 165 0.66 -6.79 6.71
CA THR A 165 -0.07 -6.34 7.89
C THR A 165 -0.98 -5.20 7.50
N LEU A 166 -2.19 -5.19 8.07
CA LEU A 166 -3.19 -4.16 7.87
C LEU A 166 -3.75 -3.79 9.24
N ARG A 167 -3.87 -2.48 9.48
CA ARG A 167 -4.66 -1.92 10.57
C ARG A 167 -5.61 -0.89 9.98
N LEU A 168 -6.89 -1.01 10.26
CA LEU A 168 -7.90 -0.04 9.88
C LEU A 168 -8.64 0.40 11.14
N GLU A 169 -8.64 1.69 11.37
CA GLU A 169 -9.41 2.34 12.44
C GLU A 169 -10.53 3.14 11.79
N VAL A 170 -11.74 2.99 12.33
CA VAL A 170 -12.93 3.73 11.91
C VAL A 170 -13.51 4.42 13.13
N GLN A 171 -13.86 5.70 12.97
CA GLN A 171 -14.50 6.50 14.01
C GLN A 171 -15.77 7.13 13.48
N ARG A 172 -16.85 7.11 14.29
CA ARG A 172 -18.17 7.59 13.90
C ARG A 172 -18.63 7.00 12.57
N GLY A 173 -18.31 5.72 12.38
CA GLY A 173 -18.68 4.96 11.21
C GLY A 173 -20.19 4.83 11.11
N ALA A 174 -20.71 4.92 9.89
CA ALA A 174 -22.06 4.54 9.58
C ALA A 174 -22.07 3.81 8.24
N PHE A 175 -23.02 2.90 8.09
CA PHE A 175 -23.25 2.23 6.82
C PHE A 175 -24.74 2.01 6.60
N SER A 176 -25.16 1.93 5.35
CA SER A 176 -26.47 1.40 4.96
C SER A 176 -26.41 0.81 3.56
N ASP A 177 -27.25 -0.19 3.29
CA ASP A 177 -27.49 -0.64 1.93
C ASP A 177 -28.66 0.10 1.29
N ALA A 178 -28.79 -0.01 -0.04
CA ALA A 178 -29.83 0.68 -0.78
C ALA A 178 -31.26 0.26 -0.39
N ALA A 179 -31.43 -0.96 0.14
CA ALA A 179 -32.72 -1.50 0.55
C ALA A 179 -33.12 -1.04 1.97
N GLY A 180 -32.19 -0.52 2.77
CA GLY A 180 -32.42 -0.20 4.18
C GLY A 180 -32.58 -1.44 5.06
N GLU A 181 -32.27 -2.63 4.54
CA GLU A 181 -32.33 -3.89 5.29
C GLU A 181 -31.10 -4.08 6.16
N ARG A 182 -30.01 -3.38 5.83
CA ARG A 182 -28.77 -3.40 6.59
C ARG A 182 -28.31 -1.97 6.83
N ALA A 183 -28.13 -1.62 8.09
CA ALA A 183 -27.63 -0.31 8.48
C ALA A 183 -26.83 -0.38 9.78
N GLY A 184 -25.96 0.58 10.00
CA GLY A 184 -25.29 0.76 11.27
C GLY A 184 -24.81 2.19 11.46
N GLU A 185 -24.66 2.59 12.71
CA GLU A 185 -24.29 3.95 13.09
C GLU A 185 -23.49 3.95 14.39
N ASN A 186 -22.77 5.06 14.62
CA ASN A 186 -21.90 5.25 15.77
C ASN A 186 -20.88 4.11 15.92
N ILE A 187 -20.37 3.62 14.78
CA ILE A 187 -19.40 2.54 14.75
C ILE A 187 -18.01 3.11 15.04
N THR A 188 -17.45 2.75 16.19
CA THR A 188 -16.02 2.87 16.44
C THR A 188 -15.43 1.48 16.32
N ALA A 189 -14.53 1.26 15.37
CA ALA A 189 -14.00 -0.07 15.09
C ALA A 189 -12.50 -0.07 14.79
N THR A 190 -11.82 -1.12 15.23
CA THR A 190 -10.43 -1.43 14.87
C THR A 190 -10.36 -2.81 14.25
N LEU A 191 -9.94 -2.87 12.99
CA LEU A 191 -9.57 -4.09 12.28
C LEU A 191 -8.05 -4.22 12.27
N GLN A 192 -7.56 -5.38 12.67
CA GLN A 192 -6.17 -5.78 12.47
C GLN A 192 -6.18 -7.06 11.65
N ALA A 193 -5.34 -7.13 10.63
CA ALA A 193 -5.17 -8.34 9.83
C ALA A 193 -3.69 -8.55 9.52
N THR A 194 -3.27 -9.80 9.54
CA THR A 194 -1.96 -10.19 9.04
C THR A 194 -2.11 -11.37 8.10
N ALA A 195 -1.28 -11.40 7.07
CA ALA A 195 -1.18 -12.52 6.15
C ALA A 195 0.30 -12.84 5.95
N SER A 196 0.67 -14.11 6.09
CA SER A 196 2.01 -14.61 5.83
C SER A 196 1.99 -15.56 4.63
N ARG A 197 2.97 -15.40 3.75
CA ARG A 197 3.09 -16.20 2.55
C ARG A 197 3.56 -17.61 2.91
N GLN A 198 2.78 -18.58 2.52
CA GLN A 198 3.09 -20.01 2.59
C GLN A 198 3.45 -20.54 1.19
N LYS A 199 3.82 -21.82 1.09
CA LYS A 199 4.19 -22.45 -0.20
C LYS A 199 3.08 -22.36 -1.26
N THR A 200 1.81 -22.50 -0.85
CA THR A 200 0.65 -22.66 -1.75
C THR A 200 -0.42 -21.56 -1.57
N GLY A 201 -0.08 -20.45 -0.90
CA GLY A 201 -1.03 -19.38 -0.64
C GLY A 201 -0.61 -18.50 0.52
N TRP A 202 -1.59 -17.89 1.19
CA TRP A 202 -1.40 -17.05 2.35
C TRP A 202 -2.11 -17.64 3.55
N GLN A 203 -1.41 -17.74 4.68
CA GLN A 203 -2.05 -17.95 5.97
C GLN A 203 -2.40 -16.59 6.55
N TRP A 204 -3.65 -16.40 6.96
CA TRP A 204 -4.13 -15.12 7.43
C TRP A 204 -4.80 -15.25 8.79
N GLN A 205 -4.77 -14.15 9.54
CA GLN A 205 -5.49 -13.97 10.79
C GLN A 205 -6.00 -12.53 10.87
N THR A 206 -7.13 -12.33 11.53
CA THR A 206 -7.74 -11.03 11.71
C THR A 206 -8.46 -10.92 13.04
N THR A 207 -8.47 -9.72 13.59
CA THR A 207 -9.33 -9.31 14.70
C THR A 207 -10.06 -8.03 14.33
N LEU A 208 -11.36 -8.00 14.57
CA LEU A 208 -12.20 -6.81 14.46
C LEU A 208 -12.81 -6.55 15.84
N GLU A 209 -12.56 -5.38 16.39
CA GLU A 209 -13.09 -4.93 17.67
C GLU A 209 -13.97 -3.70 17.43
N SER A 210 -15.19 -3.72 17.91
CA SER A 210 -16.13 -2.60 17.90
C SER A 210 -16.72 -2.47 19.30
N PRO A 211 -16.18 -1.63 20.20
CA PRO A 211 -16.67 -1.51 21.57
C PRO A 211 -18.10 -0.97 21.65
N GLU A 212 -18.52 -0.23 20.63
CA GLU A 212 -19.82 0.42 20.54
C GLU A 212 -20.32 0.40 19.09
N GLY A 213 -21.59 0.76 18.92
CA GLY A 213 -22.25 0.83 17.63
C GLY A 213 -23.58 0.10 17.58
N GLY A 214 -24.51 0.63 16.79
CA GLY A 214 -25.79 0.01 16.48
C GLY A 214 -25.76 -0.61 15.10
N TRP A 215 -26.28 -1.83 14.95
CA TRP A 215 -26.33 -2.57 13.70
C TRP A 215 -27.73 -3.14 13.55
N TYR A 216 -28.35 -2.83 12.42
CA TYR A 216 -29.63 -3.36 11.99
C TYR A 216 -29.38 -4.27 10.79
N VAL A 217 -29.84 -5.51 10.88
CA VAL A 217 -29.90 -6.47 9.78
C VAL A 217 -31.26 -7.12 9.87
N ALA A 218 -32.19 -6.73 9.01
CA ALA A 218 -33.59 -7.12 9.12
C ALA A 218 -33.78 -8.64 9.35
N PRO A 219 -34.64 -9.07 10.31
CA PRO A 219 -35.44 -8.25 11.24
C PRO A 219 -34.72 -7.94 12.58
N TRP A 220 -33.41 -8.12 12.66
CA TRP A 220 -32.65 -8.05 13.90
C TRP A 220 -31.97 -6.68 14.10
N TYR A 221 -32.15 -6.10 15.28
CA TYR A 221 -31.39 -4.96 15.74
C TYR A 221 -30.47 -5.39 16.88
N ARG A 222 -29.24 -4.86 16.89
CA ARG A 222 -28.34 -4.97 18.03
C ARG A 222 -27.58 -3.68 18.26
N SER A 223 -27.22 -3.47 19.51
CA SER A 223 -26.22 -2.50 19.93
C SER A 223 -25.24 -3.15 20.89
N GLY A 224 -24.10 -2.51 21.10
CA GLY A 224 -23.11 -2.94 22.09
C GLY A 224 -21.86 -3.58 21.49
N ALA A 225 -20.97 -4.01 22.39
CA ALA A 225 -19.63 -4.41 22.03
C ALA A 225 -19.61 -5.67 21.14
N MET A 226 -18.60 -5.74 20.29
CA MET A 226 -18.38 -6.83 19.35
C MET A 226 -16.89 -7.11 19.21
N ARG A 227 -16.54 -8.39 19.23
CA ARG A 227 -15.20 -8.86 18.89
C ARG A 227 -15.28 -10.06 17.97
N LEU A 228 -14.75 -9.92 16.77
CA LEU A 228 -14.57 -11.02 15.82
C LEU A 228 -13.07 -11.36 15.77
N SER A 229 -12.73 -12.62 15.90
CA SER A 229 -11.42 -13.16 15.53
C SER A 229 -11.61 -14.24 14.48
N ALA A 230 -10.77 -14.25 13.45
CA ALA A 230 -10.81 -15.28 12.43
C ALA A 230 -9.41 -15.57 11.87
N ALA A 231 -9.20 -16.81 11.44
CA ALA A 231 -7.97 -17.25 10.81
C ALA A 231 -8.23 -18.33 9.76
N GLY A 232 -7.34 -18.43 8.79
CA GLY A 232 -7.38 -19.50 7.79
C GLY A 232 -6.38 -19.35 6.66
N LEU A 233 -6.74 -19.87 5.48
CA LEU A 233 -5.87 -19.91 4.31
C LEU A 233 -6.56 -19.24 3.11
N LEU A 234 -5.80 -18.45 2.37
CA LEU A 234 -6.18 -17.87 1.09
C LEU A 234 -5.28 -18.49 0.01
N GLY A 235 -5.85 -19.41 -0.76
CA GLY A 235 -5.22 -20.02 -1.93
C GLY A 235 -5.53 -19.24 -3.21
N ALA A 236 -5.10 -19.78 -4.35
CA ALA A 236 -5.38 -19.17 -5.66
C ALA A 236 -6.86 -19.21 -6.06
N SER A 237 -7.60 -20.25 -5.64
CA SER A 237 -8.99 -20.51 -6.07
C SER A 237 -9.98 -20.62 -4.93
N HIS A 238 -9.54 -20.52 -3.68
CA HIS A 238 -10.40 -20.67 -2.52
C HIS A 238 -9.89 -19.88 -1.32
N LEU A 239 -10.84 -19.42 -0.52
CA LEU A 239 -10.65 -18.90 0.82
C LEU A 239 -11.20 -19.92 1.81
N THR A 240 -10.41 -20.24 2.84
CA THR A 240 -10.87 -21.00 3.99
C THR A 240 -10.78 -20.13 5.23
N VAL A 241 -11.86 -20.12 6.00
CA VAL A 241 -11.89 -19.68 7.38
C VAL A 241 -11.85 -20.96 8.22
N GLN A 242 -10.67 -21.26 8.75
CA GLN A 242 -10.44 -22.48 9.54
C GLN A 242 -11.01 -22.35 10.95
N GLN A 243 -11.02 -21.13 11.48
CA GLN A 243 -11.63 -20.79 12.75
C GLN A 243 -12.13 -19.34 12.68
N ALA A 244 -13.37 -19.12 13.11
CA ALA A 244 -13.90 -17.81 13.44
C ALA A 244 -14.61 -17.88 14.80
N GLN A 245 -14.40 -16.87 15.63
CA GLN A 245 -15.11 -16.65 16.88
C GLN A 245 -15.65 -15.23 16.89
N TRP A 246 -16.94 -15.09 17.13
CA TRP A 246 -17.63 -13.83 17.17
C TRP A 246 -18.32 -13.65 18.51
N GLN A 247 -17.75 -12.80 19.34
CA GLN A 247 -18.29 -12.39 20.63
C GLN A 247 -19.21 -11.19 20.42
N LEU A 248 -20.44 -11.36 20.87
CA LEU A 248 -21.52 -10.41 20.73
C LEU A 248 -22.06 -10.10 22.12
N ASP A 249 -22.01 -8.83 22.50
CA ASP A 249 -22.61 -8.39 23.75
C ASP A 249 -24.10 -8.78 23.80
N GLY A 250 -24.52 -9.32 24.96
CA GLY A 250 -25.87 -9.86 25.18
C GLY A 250 -26.23 -11.18 24.46
N LEU A 251 -25.46 -11.64 23.47
CA LEU A 251 -25.76 -12.86 22.68
C LEU A 251 -24.76 -14.00 22.86
N GLY A 252 -23.61 -13.73 23.48
CA GLY A 252 -22.59 -14.73 23.75
C GLY A 252 -21.60 -14.89 22.58
N THR A 253 -21.13 -16.11 22.35
CA THR A 253 -20.09 -16.39 21.34
C THR A 253 -20.62 -17.31 20.25
N LEU A 254 -20.54 -16.84 19.01
CA LEU A 254 -20.74 -17.66 17.81
C LEU A 254 -19.39 -18.18 17.32
N SER A 255 -19.34 -19.42 16.85
CA SER A 255 -18.14 -20.00 16.26
C SER A 255 -18.45 -20.61 14.90
N GLY A 256 -17.53 -20.49 13.95
CA GLY A 256 -17.80 -20.90 12.58
C GLY A 256 -16.56 -21.22 11.77
N ARG A 257 -16.80 -21.87 10.64
CA ARG A 257 -15.84 -22.16 9.58
C ARG A 257 -16.49 -21.90 8.24
N VAL A 258 -15.72 -21.47 7.27
CA VAL A 258 -16.21 -21.13 5.93
C VAL A 258 -15.24 -21.70 4.90
N TYR A 259 -15.80 -22.27 3.84
CA TYR A 259 -15.07 -22.56 2.61
C TYR A 259 -15.74 -21.77 1.49
N TRP A 260 -14.96 -20.97 0.77
CA TRP A 260 -15.46 -20.13 -0.30
C TRP A 260 -14.62 -20.35 -1.55
N GLN A 261 -15.27 -20.71 -2.66
CA GLN A 261 -14.61 -20.79 -3.96
C GLN A 261 -14.52 -19.40 -4.58
N LEU A 262 -13.30 -18.94 -4.83
CA LEU A 262 -13.06 -17.62 -5.42
C LEU A 262 -13.38 -17.66 -6.92
N PRO A 263 -13.99 -16.59 -7.47
CA PRO A 263 -14.11 -16.44 -8.91
C PRO A 263 -12.73 -16.48 -9.55
N GLN A 264 -12.56 -17.23 -10.64
CA GLN A 264 -11.30 -17.22 -11.38
C GLN A 264 -11.17 -15.88 -12.11
N ALA A 265 -10.01 -15.23 -11.97
CA ALA A 265 -9.68 -14.11 -12.83
C ALA A 265 -9.53 -14.65 -14.26
N GLU A 266 -10.44 -14.26 -15.15
CA GLU A 266 -10.32 -14.52 -16.57
C GLU A 266 -9.01 -13.90 -17.06
N ARG A 267 -8.08 -14.72 -17.56
CA ARG A 267 -6.87 -14.20 -18.18
C ARG A 267 -7.30 -13.45 -19.44
N PRO A 268 -6.88 -12.18 -19.64
CA PRO A 268 -6.99 -11.57 -20.96
C PRO A 268 -6.23 -12.47 -21.95
N GLY A 269 -6.85 -12.74 -23.09
CA GLY A 269 -6.49 -13.79 -24.06
C GLY A 269 -4.99 -13.88 -24.38
N GLY A 270 -4.54 -15.12 -24.53
CA GLY A 270 -3.25 -15.46 -25.15
C GLY A 270 -3.28 -15.33 -26.66
#